data_AF-N9PXW7-F1
#
_entry.id   AF-N9PXW7-F1
#
_cell.length_a   1.000
_cell.length_b   1.000
_cell.length_c   1.000
_cell.angle_alpha   90.00
_cell.angle_beta   90.00
_cell.angle_gamma   90.00
#
_symmetry.space_group_name_H-M   'P 1'
#
loop_
_entity.id
_entity.type
_entity.pdbx_description
1 polymer ?
#
loop_
_entity_poly.entity_id
_entity_poly.type
_entity_poly.pdbx_seq_one_letter_code
_entity_poly.pdbx_strand_id
1 'polypeptide(L)'
;MKKDPVLTKSKFRLLLIASLLCIFISAILDVYNERSIAVSELLATEPQNWEILLTGLASIIAVIMLAGLFFFKAWARTLYLYSYFPLLLLYLLPSFSWTFISGLGAIFYEMGNIFATLIWGILLLPSLYQPLFSTNSE
;
A
#
# COMPACT_ATOMS: atom_id res chain seq x y z
N MET A 1 -35.79 -4.78 -14.04
CA MET A 1 -35.02 -4.29 -12.87
C MET A 1 -34.39 -2.96 -13.23
N LYS A 2 -34.74 -1.86 -12.55
CA LYS A 2 -33.96 -0.61 -12.64
C LYS A 2 -32.56 -0.93 -12.12
N LYS A 3 -31.54 -0.90 -12.98
CA LYS A 3 -30.16 -1.06 -12.55
C LYS A 3 -29.69 0.28 -12.00
N ASP A 4 -29.33 0.34 -10.73
CA ASP A 4 -28.76 1.56 -10.17
C ASP A 4 -27.52 1.98 -10.97
N PRO A 5 -27.31 3.29 -11.19
CA PRO A 5 -26.13 3.78 -11.90
C PRO A 5 -24.86 3.28 -11.20
N VAL A 6 -23.95 2.72 -12.00
CA VAL A 6 -22.68 2.14 -11.51
C VAL A 6 -21.86 3.22 -10.80
N LEU A 7 -21.85 4.45 -11.34
CA LEU A 7 -21.18 5.61 -10.75
C LEU A 7 -22.15 6.79 -10.58
N THR A 8 -22.42 7.19 -9.34
CA THR A 8 -23.18 8.42 -9.07
C THR A 8 -22.27 9.65 -9.08
N LYS A 9 -22.85 10.84 -9.30
CA LYS A 9 -22.11 12.12 -9.25
C LYS A 9 -21.35 12.30 -7.92
N SER A 10 -21.92 11.85 -6.81
CA SER A 10 -21.27 11.91 -5.49
C SER A 10 -20.06 10.96 -5.40
N LYS A 11 -20.16 9.74 -5.94
CA LYS A 11 -19.04 8.79 -6.01
C LYS A 11 -17.90 9.32 -6.88
N PHE A 12 -18.22 9.97 -8.00
CA PHE A 12 -17.21 10.61 -8.85
C PHE A 12 -16.48 11.75 -8.13
N ARG A 13 -17.22 12.62 -7.42
CA ARG A 13 -16.60 13.68 -6.60
C ARG A 13 -15.70 13.11 -5.51
N LEU A 14 -16.12 12.04 -4.86
CA LEU A 14 -15.31 11.32 -3.87
C LEU A 14 -14.05 10.72 -4.49
N LEU A 15 -14.14 10.15 -5.70
CA LEU A 15 -13.00 9.59 -6.41
C LEU A 15 -11.98 10.68 -6.79
N LEU A 16 -12.47 11.87 -7.19
CA LEU A 16 -11.63 13.04 -7.43
C LEU A 16 -10.92 13.51 -6.16
N ILE A 17 -11.65 13.65 -5.05
CA ILE A 17 -11.05 14.01 -3.74
C ILE A 17 -10.02 12.96 -3.30
N ALA A 18 -10.35 11.67 -3.45
CA ALA A 18 -9.46 10.57 -3.11
C ALA A 18 -8.18 10.59 -3.96
N SER A 19 -8.27 10.89 -5.26
CA SER A 19 -7.10 11.03 -6.13
C SER A 19 -6.15 12.13 -5.66
N LEU A 20 -6.70 13.30 -5.28
CA LEU A 20 -5.91 14.43 -4.79
C LEU A 20 -5.27 14.13 -3.44
N LEU A 21 -6.01 13.48 -2.54
CA LEU A 21 -5.48 13.04 -1.25
C LEU A 21 -4.36 12.01 -1.41
N CYS A 22 -4.48 11.06 -2.34
CA CYS A 22 -3.44 10.07 -2.60
C CYS A 22 -2.14 10.73 -3.07
N ILE A 23 -2.22 11.70 -3.99
CA ILE A 23 -1.07 12.46 -4.47
C ILE A 23 -0.44 13.27 -3.33
N PHE A 24 -1.26 13.95 -2.52
CA PHE A 24 -0.77 14.74 -1.40
C PHE A 24 -0.07 13.89 -0.34
N ILE A 25 -0.66 12.75 0.04
CA ILE A 25 -0.09 11.81 1.00
C ILE A 25 1.20 11.20 0.44
N SER A 26 1.23 10.80 -0.83
CA SER A 26 2.43 10.30 -1.49
C SER A 26 3.57 11.32 -1.40
N ALA A 27 3.30 12.58 -1.74
CA ALA A 27 4.32 13.64 -1.69
C ALA A 27 4.85 13.89 -0.27
N ILE A 28 3.99 13.81 0.76
CA ILE A 28 4.44 13.89 2.16
C ILE A 28 5.34 12.71 2.51
N LEU A 29 4.96 11.50 2.10
CA LEU A 29 5.73 10.29 2.36
C LEU A 29 7.08 10.32 1.65
N ASP A 30 7.17 10.84 0.43
CA ASP A 30 8.43 11.01 -0.31
C ASP A 30 9.38 11.97 0.41
N VAL A 31 8.88 13.11 0.90
CA VAL A 31 9.68 14.07 1.68
C VAL A 31 10.12 13.46 3.02
N TYR A 32 9.26 12.68 3.66
CA TYR A 32 9.59 12.00 4.90
C TYR A 32 10.60 10.87 4.69
N ASN A 33 10.57 10.24 3.51
CA ASN A 33 11.54 9.26 3.07
C ASN A 33 12.94 9.88 3.09
N GLU A 34 13.16 10.99 2.37
CA GLU A 34 14.48 11.66 2.30
C GLU A 34 15.04 12.02 3.68
N ARG A 35 14.18 12.44 4.62
CA ARG A 35 14.58 12.70 6.00
C ARG A 35 14.87 11.44 6.81
N SER A 36 14.16 10.35 6.57
CA SER A 36 14.37 9.10 7.30
C SER A 36 15.71 8.46 6.95
N ILE A 37 16.18 8.56 5.70
CA ILE A 37 17.56 8.19 5.33
C ILE A 37 18.56 9.02 6.13
N ALA A 38 18.43 10.35 6.12
CA ALA A 38 19.38 11.23 6.78
C ALA A 38 19.46 10.99 8.30
N VAL A 39 18.32 10.69 8.93
CA VAL A 39 18.24 10.34 10.35
C VAL A 39 18.82 8.95 10.63
N SER A 40 18.59 7.98 9.75
CA SER A 40 19.15 6.62 9.88
C SER A 40 20.68 6.61 9.75
N GLU A 41 21.24 7.44 8.87
CA GLU A 41 22.70 7.60 8.72
C GLU A 41 23.33 8.25 9.96
N LEU A 42 22.62 9.19 10.60
CA LEU A 42 23.06 9.86 11.82
C LEU A 42 22.98 8.98 13.08
N LEU A 43 22.08 8.00 13.10
CA LEU A 43 21.87 7.07 14.22
C LEU A 43 22.68 5.77 14.08
N ALA A 44 23.55 5.67 13.08
CA ALA A 44 24.37 4.50 12.76
C ALA A 44 25.53 4.26 13.75
N THR A 45 25.25 4.17 15.05
CA THR A 45 26.20 3.72 16.08
C THR A 45 25.49 2.90 17.15
N GLU A 46 25.73 1.58 17.13
CA GLU A 46 25.36 0.50 18.09
C GLU A 46 23.96 -0.19 18.03
N PRO A 47 22.78 0.44 17.84
CA PRO A 47 21.49 -0.26 17.88
C PRO A 47 21.23 -1.15 16.64
N GLN A 48 21.96 -0.93 15.54
CA GLN A 48 21.74 -1.61 14.27
C GLN A 48 22.12 -3.11 14.27
N ASN A 49 23.06 -3.53 15.12
CA ASN A 49 23.46 -4.93 15.23
C ASN A 49 22.34 -5.82 15.80
N TRP A 50 21.55 -5.30 16.74
CA TRP A 50 20.40 -6.02 17.30
C TRP A 50 19.25 -6.12 16.31
N GLU A 51 19.02 -5.08 15.51
CA GLU A 51 18.03 -5.08 14.44
C GLU A 51 18.39 -6.10 13.35
N ILE A 52 19.66 -6.18 12.96
CA ILE A 52 20.17 -7.18 12.01
C ILE A 52 19.97 -8.60 12.55
N LEU A 53 20.29 -8.83 13.84
CA LEU A 53 20.09 -10.13 14.48
C LEU A 53 18.61 -10.55 14.47
N LEU A 54 17.72 -9.66 14.90
CA LEU A 54 16.28 -9.91 14.95
C LEU A 54 15.69 -10.17 13.57
N THR A 55 16.10 -9.38 12.58
CA THR A 55 15.67 -9.57 11.18
C THR A 55 16.21 -10.88 10.61
N GLY A 56 17.46 -11.22 10.91
CA GLY A 56 18.07 -12.49 10.53
C GLY A 56 17.28 -13.69 11.05
N LEU A 57 16.94 -13.68 12.34
CA LEU A 57 16.10 -14.73 12.95
C LEU A 57 14.71 -14.80 12.31
N ALA A 58 14.07 -13.65 12.08
CA ALA A 58 12.77 -13.58 11.43
C ALA A 58 12.80 -14.13 10.00
N SER A 59 13.87 -13.85 9.25
CA SER A 59 14.05 -14.37 7.89
C SER A 59 14.17 -15.90 7.86
N ILE A 60 14.87 -16.50 8.83
CA ILE A 60 14.97 -17.96 8.96
C ILE A 60 13.59 -18.56 9.24
N ILE A 61 12.84 -17.98 10.18
CA ILE A 61 11.47 -18.42 10.49
C ILE A 61 10.57 -18.29 9.26
N ALA A 62 10.70 -17.20 8.49
CA ALA A 62 9.94 -16.98 7.27
C ALA A 62 10.25 -18.05 6.21
N VAL A 63 11.51 -18.47 6.04
CA VAL A 63 11.89 -19.55 5.11
C VAL A 63 11.30 -20.89 5.57
N ILE A 64 11.37 -21.21 6.87
CA ILE A 64 10.78 -22.42 7.44
C ILE A 64 9.25 -22.44 7.21
N MET A 65 8.60 -21.30 7.46
CA MET A 65 7.17 -21.11 7.22
C MET A 65 6.82 -21.27 5.74
N LEU A 66 7.59 -20.65 4.84
CA LEU A 66 7.41 -20.73 3.39
C LEU A 66 7.52 -22.19 2.90
N ALA A 67 8.54 -22.91 3.35
CA ALA A 67 8.69 -24.33 3.06
C ALA A 67 7.46 -25.12 3.55
N GLY A 68 7.01 -24.87 4.78
CA GLY A 68 5.80 -25.49 5.32
C GLY A 68 4.53 -25.18 4.50
N LEU A 69 4.40 -23.96 3.98
CA LEU A 69 3.30 -23.55 3.09
C LEU A 69 3.36 -24.28 1.74
N PHE A 70 4.54 -24.42 1.14
CA PHE A 70 4.74 -25.19 -0.09
C PHE A 70 4.33 -26.66 0.07
N PHE A 71 4.57 -27.24 1.25
CA PHE A 71 4.13 -28.60 1.59
C PHE A 71 2.70 -28.66 2.16
N PHE A 72 1.92 -27.58 2.04
CA PHE A 72 0.53 -27.45 2.51
C PHE A 72 0.32 -27.87 3.97
N LYS A 73 1.31 -27.63 4.84
CA LYS A 73 1.23 -28.00 6.26
C LYS A 73 0.33 -27.04 7.02
N ALA A 74 -0.57 -27.60 7.85
CA ALA A 74 -1.51 -26.81 8.65
C ALA A 74 -0.82 -25.85 9.63
N TRP A 75 0.27 -26.30 10.27
CA TRP A 75 1.04 -25.45 11.20
C TRP A 75 1.65 -24.22 10.52
N ALA A 76 2.04 -24.34 9.24
CA ALA A 76 2.63 -23.25 8.49
C ALA A 76 1.58 -22.19 8.12
N ARG A 77 0.34 -22.60 7.84
CA ARG A 77 -0.79 -21.69 7.66
C ARG A 77 -1.10 -20.93 8.96
N THR A 78 -1.12 -21.65 10.08
CA THR A 78 -1.33 -21.04 11.40
C THR A 78 -0.21 -20.03 11.71
N LEU A 79 1.05 -20.43 11.51
CA LEU A 79 2.21 -19.57 11.70
C LEU A 79 2.15 -18.32 10.80
N TYR A 80 1.79 -18.48 9.53
CA TYR A 80 1.62 -17.37 8.59
C TYR A 80 0.61 -16.34 9.07
N LEU A 81 -0.58 -16.80 9.47
CA LEU A 81 -1.64 -15.90 9.96
C LEU A 81 -1.22 -15.16 11.24
N TYR A 82 -0.59 -15.85 12.19
CA TYR A 82 -0.17 -15.23 13.45
C TYR A 82 1.14 -14.44 13.35
N SER A 83 1.95 -14.67 12.31
CA SER A 83 3.20 -13.93 12.07
C SER A 83 2.96 -12.50 11.59
N TYR A 84 1.75 -12.15 11.16
CA TYR A 84 1.42 -10.80 10.67
C TYR A 84 1.79 -9.70 11.68
N PHE A 85 1.37 -9.83 12.93
CA PHE A 85 1.61 -8.80 13.94
C PHE A 85 3.09 -8.72 14.37
N PRO A 86 3.81 -9.84 14.65
CA PRO A 86 5.26 -9.80 14.87
C PRO A 86 6.06 -9.23 13.70
N LEU A 87 5.72 -9.57 12.47
CA LEU A 87 6.38 -9.02 11.28
C LEU A 87 6.11 -7.52 11.14
N LEU A 88 4.90 -7.07 11.47
CA LEU A 88 4.58 -5.63 11.50
C LEU A 88 5.46 -4.88 12.50
N LEU A 89 5.74 -5.45 13.68
CA LEU A 89 6.63 -4.85 14.67
C LEU A 89 8.08 -4.76 14.17
N LEU A 90 8.57 -5.79 13.48
CA LEU A 90 9.89 -5.74 12.82
C LEU A 90 9.92 -4.69 11.71
N TYR A 91 8.83 -4.54 10.97
CA TYR A 91 8.70 -3.56 9.91
C TYR A 91 8.64 -2.11 10.41
N LEU A 92 8.37 -1.89 11.70
CA LEU A 92 8.42 -0.60 12.39
C LEU A 92 9.81 -0.25 12.95
N LEU A 93 10.80 -1.15 12.86
CA LEU A 93 12.16 -0.86 13.31
C LEU A 93 12.77 0.30 12.48
N PRO A 94 13.59 1.15 13.10
CA PRO A 94 14.26 2.27 12.45
C PRO A 94 14.96 1.89 11.13
N SER A 95 15.65 0.75 11.07
CA SER A 95 16.33 0.30 9.83
C SER A 95 15.37 -0.01 8.68
N PHE A 96 14.10 -0.34 8.97
CA PHE A 96 13.06 -0.60 7.97
C PHE A 96 12.13 0.58 7.75
N SER A 97 12.29 1.68 8.50
CA SER A 97 11.44 2.86 8.41
C SER A 97 11.41 3.43 6.99
N TRP A 98 12.54 3.50 6.30
CA TRP A 98 12.62 3.89 4.88
C TRP A 98 11.79 2.97 3.98
N THR A 99 11.97 1.65 4.10
CA THR A 99 11.23 0.67 3.28
C THR A 99 9.72 0.74 3.55
N PHE A 100 9.32 0.99 4.79
CA PHE A 100 7.92 1.20 5.17
C PHE A 100 7.35 2.48 4.56
N ILE A 101 8.04 3.62 4.73
CA ILE A 101 7.61 4.93 4.22
C ILE A 101 7.55 4.93 2.69
N SER A 102 8.59 4.40 2.04
CA SER A 102 8.68 4.26 0.60
C SER A 102 7.60 3.31 0.05
N GLY A 103 7.36 2.18 0.71
CA GLY A 103 6.30 1.24 0.33
C GLY A 103 4.90 1.84 0.44
N LEU A 104 4.62 2.59 1.50
CA LEU A 104 3.36 3.34 1.63
C LEU A 104 3.25 4.43 0.56
N GLY A 105 4.32 5.20 0.33
CA GLY A 105 4.38 6.22 -0.71
C GLY A 105 4.03 5.65 -2.08
N ALA A 106 4.67 4.54 -2.46
CA ALA A 106 4.42 3.85 -3.72
C ALA A 106 2.97 3.38 -3.88
N ILE A 107 2.33 2.85 -2.82
CA ILE A 107 0.92 2.43 -2.87
C ILE A 107 0.01 3.64 -3.12
N PHE A 108 0.21 4.75 -2.40
CA PHE A 108 -0.59 5.96 -2.59
C PHE A 108 -0.35 6.60 -3.96
N TYR A 109 0.89 6.58 -4.45
CA TYR A 109 1.24 7.03 -5.79
C TYR A 109 0.49 6.25 -6.88
N GLU A 110 0.60 4.92 -6.87
CA GLU A 110 -0.07 4.04 -7.83
C GLU A 110 -1.59 4.16 -7.76
N MET A 111 -2.15 4.19 -6.55
CA MET A 111 -3.59 4.38 -6.36
C MET A 111 -4.07 5.74 -6.87
N GLY A 112 -3.29 6.80 -6.65
CA GLY A 112 -3.53 8.13 -7.20
C GLY A 112 -3.53 8.14 -8.73
N ASN A 113 -2.55 7.49 -9.36
CA ASN A 113 -2.46 7.37 -10.82
C ASN A 113 -3.62 6.59 -11.43
N ILE A 114 -4.06 5.51 -10.80
CA ILE A 114 -5.24 4.74 -11.23
C ILE A 114 -6.48 5.62 -11.20
N PHE A 115 -6.71 6.35 -10.10
CA PHE A 115 -7.86 7.26 -10.00
C PHE A 115 -7.77 8.41 -11.01
N ALA A 116 -6.60 9.02 -11.18
CA ALA A 116 -6.38 10.09 -12.14
C ALA A 116 -6.67 9.60 -13.57
N THR A 117 -6.17 8.42 -13.95
CA THR A 117 -6.42 7.83 -15.28
C THR A 117 -7.92 7.61 -15.51
N LEU A 118 -8.64 7.14 -14.50
CA LEU A 118 -10.09 6.91 -14.57
C LEU A 118 -10.87 8.22 -14.71
N ILE A 119 -10.48 9.26 -13.97
CA ILE A 119 -11.05 10.61 -14.08
C ILE A 119 -10.78 11.19 -15.47
N TRP A 120 -9.54 11.09 -15.95
CA TRP A 120 -9.14 11.57 -17.28
C TRP A 120 -9.92 10.86 -18.39
N GLY A 121 -10.12 9.54 -18.28
CA GLY A 121 -10.97 8.79 -19.21
C GLY A 121 -12.39 9.33 -19.27
N ILE A 122 -13.01 9.58 -18.10
CA ILE A 122 -14.36 10.15 -18.00
C ILE A 122 -14.43 11.57 -18.58
N LEU A 123 -13.40 12.40 -18.38
CA LEU A 123 -13.36 13.78 -18.85
C LEU A 123 -13.06 13.92 -20.35
N LEU A 124 -12.15 13.10 -20.90
CA LEU A 124 -11.75 13.16 -22.31
C LEU A 124 -12.75 12.48 -23.24
N LEU A 125 -13.39 11.41 -22.78
CA LEU A 125 -14.31 10.61 -23.59
C LEU A 125 -15.68 10.50 -22.91
N PRO A 126 -16.36 11.63 -22.63
CA PRO A 126 -17.59 11.63 -21.86
C PRO A 126 -18.68 10.77 -22.51
N SER A 127 -18.72 10.68 -23.84
CA SER A 127 -19.68 9.85 -24.57
C SER A 127 -19.53 8.34 -24.30
N LEU A 128 -18.31 7.86 -24.07
CA LEU A 128 -18.05 6.45 -23.75
C LEU A 128 -18.40 6.12 -22.29
N TYR A 129 -18.30 7.10 -21.40
CA TYR A 129 -18.49 6.92 -19.96
C TYR A 129 -19.83 7.45 -19.43
N GLN A 130 -20.60 8.17 -20.24
CA GLN A 130 -21.95 8.64 -19.91
C GLN A 130 -22.90 7.51 -19.44
N PRO A 131 -22.87 6.30 -20.02
CA PRO A 131 -23.65 5.15 -19.52
C PRO A 131 -23.31 4.72 -18.08
N LEU A 132 -22.17 5.14 -17.51
CA LEU A 132 -21.86 4.87 -16.10
C LEU A 132 -22.68 5.73 -15.13
N PHE A 133 -23.14 6.90 -15.59
CA PHE A 133 -23.83 7.90 -14.77
C PHE A 133 -25.35 7.91 -14.98
N SER A 134 -25.83 7.34 -16.09
CA SER A 134 -27.24 7.22 -16.42
C SER A 134 -27.66 5.75 -16.41
N THR A 135 -28.83 5.46 -15.84
CA THR A 135 -29.59 4.28 -16.30
C THR A 135 -29.81 4.44 -17.80
N ASN A 136 -29.33 3.50 -18.61
CA ASN A 136 -29.74 3.42 -20.01
C ASN A 136 -31.27 3.38 -20.02
N SER A 137 -31.88 4.53 -20.31
CA SER A 137 -33.28 4.70 -20.59
C SER A 137 -33.42 4.62 -22.09
N GLU A 138 -33.42 3.38 -22.58
CA GLU A 138 -34.24 2.96 -23.72
C GLU A 138 -35.10 1.79 -23.23
#